data_AF-A0A7D5P858-F1
#
_entry.id   AF-A0A7D5P858-F1
#
_cell.length_a   1.000
_cell.length_b   1.000
_cell.length_c   1.000
_cell.angle_alpha   90.00
_cell.angle_beta   90.00
_cell.angle_gamma   90.00
#
_symmetry.space_group_name_H-M   'P 1'
#
loop_
_entity.id
_entity.type
_entity.pdbx_description
1 polymer ?
#
loop_
_entity_poly.entity_id
_entity_poly.type
_entity_poly.pdbx_seq_one_letter_code
_entity_poly.pdbx_strand_id
1 'polypeptide(L)'
;MPSTNQAGGRDLPELPGIEEDIGHNPARFLDWELVGHADRKRMLKARIRGIDKIAVCRAYSGAEHHPDVGPMDGPREGVLRLLEQREEFLRERGERPERLSYGPRRPPEYYATESDDEVDEEPRTAAAKLSRMRSDRVATDGGEPADE
;
A
#
# COMPACT_ATOMS: atom_id res chain seq x y z
N MET A 1 -15.30 -9.74 12.68
CA MET A 1 -15.57 -8.29 12.58
C MET A 1 -15.17 -7.83 11.19
N PRO A 2 -16.11 -7.33 10.36
CA PRO A 2 -15.76 -6.75 9.07
C PRO A 2 -15.17 -5.35 9.29
N SER A 3 -13.99 -5.10 8.72
CA SER A 3 -13.30 -3.81 8.80
C SER A 3 -13.94 -2.81 7.85
N THR A 4 -14.81 -1.95 8.38
CA THR A 4 -15.46 -0.88 7.63
C THR A 4 -14.49 0.30 7.44
N ASN A 5 -13.57 0.20 6.47
CA ASN A 5 -12.92 1.38 5.91
C ASN A 5 -13.89 2.03 4.91
N GLN A 6 -14.99 2.60 5.41
CA GLN A 6 -15.85 3.44 4.59
C GLN A 6 -15.15 4.78 4.38
N ALA A 7 -14.45 4.88 3.25
CA ALA A 7 -14.16 6.16 2.64
C ALA A 7 -15.52 6.80 2.29
N GLY A 8 -15.93 7.82 3.04
CA GLY A 8 -17.00 8.72 2.63
C GLY A 8 -16.52 9.44 1.37
N GLY A 9 -16.89 8.88 0.21
CA GLY A 9 -16.50 9.34 -1.11
C GLY A 9 -17.72 9.32 -1.99
N ARG A 10 -17.71 10.18 -3.00
CA ARG A 10 -18.80 10.39 -3.95
C ARG A 10 -19.15 9.06 -4.63
N ASP A 11 -20.38 8.91 -5.11
CA ASP A 11 -20.72 7.78 -6.00
C ASP A 11 -19.93 7.95 -7.31
N LEU A 12 -18.81 7.24 -7.40
CA LEU A 12 -17.95 7.20 -8.57
C LEU A 12 -18.25 5.96 -9.42
N PRO A 13 -18.02 6.03 -10.74
CA PRO A 13 -18.30 4.90 -11.61
C PRO A 13 -17.47 3.68 -11.22
N GLU A 14 -18.11 2.52 -11.27
CA GLU A 14 -17.43 1.24 -11.27
C GLU A 14 -16.75 1.07 -12.64
N LEU A 15 -15.45 0.76 -12.63
CA LEU A 15 -14.64 0.58 -13.82
C LEU A 15 -14.11 -0.86 -13.85
N PRO A 16 -14.99 -1.87 -14.01
CA PRO A 16 -14.65 -3.27 -13.75
C PRO A 16 -13.51 -3.80 -14.62
N GLY A 17 -13.46 -3.45 -15.91
CA GLY A 17 -12.34 -3.86 -16.78
C GLY A 17 -10.98 -3.31 -16.32
N ILE A 18 -10.95 -2.06 -15.86
CA ILE A 18 -9.73 -1.47 -15.31
C ILE A 18 -9.37 -2.13 -13.97
N GLU A 19 -10.36 -2.39 -13.12
CA GLU A 19 -10.16 -3.02 -11.82
C GLU A 19 -9.65 -4.47 -11.94
N GLU A 20 -10.11 -5.22 -12.94
CA GLU A 20 -9.56 -6.53 -13.29
C GLU A 20 -8.09 -6.44 -13.72
N ASP A 21 -7.75 -5.43 -14.53
CA ASP A 21 -6.40 -5.27 -15.10
C ASP A 21 -5.34 -4.83 -14.07
N ILE A 22 -5.71 -3.96 -13.12
CA ILE A 22 -4.74 -3.38 -12.17
C ILE A 22 -4.99 -3.76 -10.70
N GLY A 23 -6.08 -4.47 -10.42
CA GLY A 23 -6.46 -4.96 -9.09
C GLY A 23 -7.17 -3.93 -8.20
N HIS A 24 -7.49 -2.73 -8.71
CA HIS A 24 -8.25 -1.71 -7.99
C HIS A 24 -8.86 -0.68 -8.94
N ASN A 25 -9.97 -0.05 -8.55
CA ASN A 25 -10.59 1.04 -9.31
C ASN A 25 -9.84 2.39 -9.11
N PRO A 26 -9.21 2.99 -10.14
CA PRO A 26 -8.47 4.25 -10.01
C PRO A 26 -9.32 5.44 -9.57
N ALA A 27 -10.59 5.50 -10.01
CA ALA A 27 -11.47 6.64 -9.74
C ALA A 27 -11.62 6.85 -8.22
N ARG A 28 -11.75 5.76 -7.45
CA ARG A 28 -11.91 5.79 -5.99
C ARG A 28 -10.68 6.33 -5.25
N PHE A 29 -9.49 6.19 -5.85
CA PHE A 29 -8.24 6.67 -5.26
C PHE A 29 -7.93 8.13 -5.63
N LEU A 30 -8.57 8.65 -6.67
CA LEU A 30 -8.38 10.02 -7.16
C LEU A 30 -9.52 10.97 -6.78
N ASP A 31 -10.60 10.46 -6.16
CA ASP A 31 -11.82 11.17 -5.72
C ASP A 31 -11.62 12.31 -4.70
N TRP A 32 -10.41 12.47 -4.20
CA TRP A 32 -10.17 13.23 -2.97
C TRP A 32 -10.05 14.70 -3.32
N GLU A 33 -11.21 15.36 -3.46
CA GLU A 33 -11.45 16.80 -3.61
C GLU A 33 -10.13 17.60 -3.53
N LEU A 34 -9.50 17.78 -4.69
CA LEU A 34 -8.10 18.20 -4.84
C LEU A 34 -7.85 19.65 -4.42
N VAL A 35 -8.84 20.29 -3.80
CA VAL A 35 -8.89 21.69 -3.45
C VAL A 35 -9.04 21.77 -1.92
N GLY A 36 -8.02 22.29 -1.22
CA GLY A 36 -8.09 22.57 0.22
C GLY A 36 -7.22 21.69 1.12
N HIS A 37 -6.78 20.51 0.69
CA HIS A 37 -6.05 19.58 1.56
C HIS A 37 -4.63 19.25 1.06
N ALA A 38 -3.61 19.89 1.67
CA ALA A 38 -2.21 19.74 1.27
C ALA A 38 -1.69 18.29 1.42
N ASP A 39 -2.10 17.58 2.46
CA ASP A 39 -1.64 16.20 2.69
C ASP A 39 -2.22 15.21 1.67
N ARG A 40 -3.48 15.43 1.26
CA ARG A 40 -4.12 14.65 0.18
C ARG A 40 -3.40 14.86 -1.15
N LYS A 41 -3.04 16.10 -1.49
CA LYS A 41 -2.19 16.41 -2.66
C LYS A 41 -0.83 15.70 -2.58
N ARG A 42 -0.22 15.61 -1.38
CA ARG A 42 1.04 14.88 -1.18
C ARG A 42 0.87 13.38 -1.41
N MET A 43 -0.18 12.77 -0.85
CA MET A 43 -0.49 11.35 -1.03
C MET A 43 -0.75 11.01 -2.50
N LEU A 44 -1.54 11.83 -3.19
CA LEU A 44 -1.78 11.70 -4.63
C LEU A 44 -0.46 11.70 -5.42
N LYS A 45 0.38 12.71 -5.21
CA LYS A 45 1.67 12.83 -5.91
C LYS A 45 2.57 11.64 -5.61
N ALA A 46 2.62 11.18 -4.36
CA ALA A 46 3.39 10.00 -3.97
C ALA A 46 2.88 8.74 -4.68
N ARG A 47 1.55 8.56 -4.77
CA ARG A 47 0.92 7.44 -5.46
C ARG A 47 1.27 7.43 -6.94
N ILE A 48 1.10 8.54 -7.66
CA ILE A 48 1.42 8.65 -9.09
C ILE A 48 2.91 8.36 -9.32
N ARG A 49 3.81 8.92 -8.50
CA ARG A 49 5.25 8.62 -8.58
C ARG A 49 5.58 7.16 -8.35
N GLY A 50 4.79 6.46 -7.54
CA GLY A 50 4.96 5.04 -7.25
C GLY A 50 4.52 4.10 -8.37
N ILE A 51 3.78 4.59 -9.38
CA ILE A 51 3.36 3.76 -10.53
C ILE A 51 4.61 3.39 -11.33
N ASP A 52 4.83 2.09 -11.53
CA ASP A 52 6.03 1.56 -12.18
C ASP A 52 5.76 0.91 -13.55
N LYS A 53 4.50 0.99 -14.01
CA LYS A 53 4.01 0.50 -15.30
C LYS A 53 3.25 1.58 -16.06
N ILE A 54 3.56 1.74 -17.34
CA ILE A 54 2.87 2.58 -18.33
C ILE A 54 1.41 2.16 -18.47
N ALA A 55 1.13 0.86 -18.51
CA ALA A 55 -0.24 0.34 -18.59
C ALA A 55 -1.11 0.87 -17.42
N VAL A 56 -0.54 0.92 -16.21
CA VAL A 56 -1.21 1.46 -15.03
C VAL A 56 -1.39 2.97 -15.14
N CYS A 57 -0.40 3.73 -15.64
CA CYS A 57 -0.59 5.16 -15.92
C CYS A 57 -1.76 5.42 -16.88
N ARG A 58 -1.88 4.61 -17.94
CA ARG A 58 -2.96 4.72 -18.93
C ARG A 58 -4.31 4.34 -18.37
N ALA A 59 -4.38 3.31 -17.54
CA ALA A 59 -5.59 2.94 -16.82
C ALA A 59 -6.09 4.06 -15.91
N TYR A 60 -5.18 4.69 -15.17
CA TYR A 60 -5.49 5.87 -14.35
C TYR A 60 -5.94 7.06 -15.19
N SER A 61 -5.27 7.33 -16.31
CA SER A 61 -5.67 8.39 -17.24
C SER A 61 -7.06 8.14 -17.83
N GLY A 62 -7.35 6.90 -18.27
CA GLY A 62 -8.65 6.51 -18.78
C GLY A 62 -9.78 6.66 -17.76
N ALA A 63 -9.51 6.33 -16.49
CA ALA A 63 -10.46 6.57 -15.41
C ALA A 63 -10.73 8.07 -15.20
N GLU A 64 -9.72 8.93 -15.25
CA GLU A 64 -9.88 10.39 -15.13
C GLU A 64 -10.63 11.02 -16.32
N HIS A 65 -10.55 10.41 -17.51
CA HIS A 65 -11.32 10.84 -18.68
C HIS A 65 -12.79 10.41 -18.63
N HIS A 66 -13.20 9.61 -17.65
CA HIS A 66 -14.58 9.14 -17.55
C HIS A 66 -15.51 10.30 -17.15
N PRO A 67 -16.63 10.53 -17.87
CA PRO A 67 -17.49 11.69 -17.66
C PRO A 67 -18.07 11.79 -16.23
N ASP A 68 -18.35 10.63 -15.61
CA ASP A 68 -18.90 10.56 -14.26
C ASP A 68 -17.87 10.86 -13.14
N VAL A 69 -16.58 10.92 -13.47
CA VAL A 69 -15.51 11.21 -12.48
C VAL A 69 -15.34 12.72 -12.28
N GLY A 70 -15.58 13.52 -13.31
CA GLY A 70 -15.59 14.98 -13.24
C GLY A 70 -15.13 15.66 -14.54
N PRO A 71 -15.22 17.00 -14.60
CA PRO A 71 -14.75 17.75 -15.76
C PRO A 71 -13.23 17.69 -15.89
N MET A 72 -12.77 17.58 -17.14
CA MET A 72 -11.35 17.57 -17.52
C MET A 72 -10.66 18.92 -17.24
N ASP A 73 -11.35 19.99 -17.60
CA ASP A 73 -10.89 21.36 -17.37
C ASP A 73 -11.21 21.75 -15.92
N GLY A 74 -10.20 21.70 -15.04
CA GLY A 74 -10.39 22.02 -13.63
C GLY A 74 -9.34 21.42 -12.67
N PRO A 75 -9.70 21.18 -11.39
CA PRO A 75 -8.76 20.67 -10.37
C PRO A 75 -8.06 19.35 -10.74
N ARG A 76 -8.67 18.55 -11.64
CA ARG A 76 -8.16 17.26 -12.13
C ARG A 76 -7.15 17.39 -13.28
N GLU A 77 -7.05 18.54 -13.95
CA GLU A 77 -6.05 18.78 -15.00
C GLU A 77 -4.62 18.54 -14.48
N GLY A 78 -4.36 18.93 -13.22
CA GLY A 78 -3.08 18.66 -12.56
C GLY A 78 -2.79 17.17 -12.35
N VAL A 79 -3.82 16.33 -12.20
CA VAL A 79 -3.67 14.87 -12.07
C VAL A 79 -3.26 14.27 -13.41
N LEU A 80 -3.99 14.63 -14.47
CA LEU A 80 -3.69 14.19 -15.84
C LEU A 80 -2.26 14.54 -16.25
N ARG A 81 -1.84 15.77 -15.97
CA ARG A 81 -0.46 16.22 -16.22
C ARG A 81 0.59 15.43 -15.44
N LEU A 82 0.31 15.07 -14.18
CA LEU A 82 1.21 14.24 -13.38
C LEU A 82 1.30 12.81 -13.91
N LEU A 83 0.18 12.26 -14.40
CA LEU A 83 0.14 10.93 -15.03
C LEU A 83 0.93 10.92 -16.35
N GLU A 84 0.78 11.96 -17.17
CA GLU A 84 1.52 12.13 -18.42
C GLU A 84 3.03 12.24 -18.16
N GLN A 85 3.46 13.11 -17.24
CA GLN A 85 4.87 13.23 -16.82
C GLN A 85 5.43 11.90 -16.30
N ARG A 86 4.61 11.13 -15.58
CA ARG A 86 5.03 9.83 -15.09
C ARG A 86 5.18 8.81 -16.21
N GLU A 87 4.24 8.78 -17.16
CA GLU A 87 4.33 7.90 -18.32
C GLU A 87 5.57 8.21 -19.16
N GLU A 88 5.84 9.49 -19.42
CA GLU A 88 7.05 9.94 -20.13
C GLU A 88 8.33 9.48 -19.41
N PHE A 89 8.41 9.69 -18.09
CA PHE A 89 9.53 9.18 -17.30
C PHE A 89 9.72 7.66 -17.46
N LEU A 90 8.64 6.88 -17.45
CA LEU A 90 8.71 5.43 -17.62
C LEU A 90 9.10 5.02 -19.05
N ARG A 91 8.70 5.78 -20.08
CA ARG A 91 9.17 5.57 -21.46
C ARG A 91 10.68 5.81 -21.58
N GLU A 92 11.19 6.84 -20.92
CA GLU A 92 12.62 7.18 -20.96
C GLU A 92 13.49 6.24 -20.12
N ARG A 93 13.05 5.88 -18.90
CA ARG A 93 13.83 5.08 -17.94
C ARG A 93 13.54 3.59 -17.97
N GLY A 94 12.45 3.20 -18.63
CA GLY A 94 11.93 1.84 -18.59
C GLY A 94 11.01 1.60 -17.39
N GLU A 95 10.15 0.58 -17.55
CA GLU A 95 9.27 0.08 -16.50
C GLU A 95 10.00 -0.84 -15.53
N ARG A 96 9.42 -1.07 -14.35
CA ARG A 96 9.93 -2.11 -13.46
C ARG A 96 9.70 -3.49 -14.09
N PRO A 97 10.68 -4.40 -14.09
CA PRO A 97 10.47 -5.76 -14.57
C PRO A 97 9.47 -6.51 -13.67
N GLU A 98 8.71 -7.44 -14.26
CA GLU A 98 7.76 -8.30 -13.51
C GLU A 98 8.40 -9.03 -12.34
N ARG A 99 9.64 -9.45 -12.54
CA ARG A 99 10.46 -10.05 -11.51
C ARG A 99 11.70 -9.20 -11.34
N LEU A 100 11.91 -8.70 -10.14
CA LEU A 100 13.20 -8.13 -9.78
C LEU A 100 14.27 -9.20 -10.00
N SER A 101 15.34 -8.84 -10.70
CA SER A 101 16.52 -9.68 -10.76
C SER A 101 16.95 -9.97 -9.33
N TYR A 102 17.34 -11.21 -9.07
CA TYR A 102 17.83 -11.60 -7.75
C TYR A 102 19.09 -10.80 -7.44
N GLY A 103 18.94 -9.74 -6.64
CA GLY A 103 20.04 -9.11 -5.94
C GLY A 103 20.49 -9.99 -4.77
N PRO A 104 21.64 -9.71 -4.16
CA PRO A 104 22.00 -10.35 -2.90
C PRO A 104 20.83 -10.18 -1.91
N ARG A 105 20.33 -11.29 -1.36
CA ARG A 105 19.24 -11.27 -0.36
C ARG A 105 19.64 -10.50 0.90
N ARG A 106 20.95 -10.34 1.10
CA ARG A 106 21.56 -9.56 2.17
C ARG A 106 21.90 -8.17 1.64
N PRO A 107 21.60 -7.10 2.40
CA PRO A 107 22.17 -5.79 2.14
C PRO A 107 23.69 -5.86 1.93
N PRO A 108 24.29 -4.98 1.10
CA PRO A 108 25.74 -4.87 0.96
C PRO A 108 26.46 -4.80 2.32
N GLU A 109 27.69 -5.30 2.40
CA GLU A 109 28.49 -5.33 3.65
C GLU A 109 28.65 -3.95 4.32
N TYR A 110 28.58 -2.85 3.56
CA TYR A 110 28.52 -1.50 4.12
C TYR A 110 27.32 -1.27 5.07
N TYR A 111 26.18 -1.93 4.82
CA TYR A 111 25.02 -1.95 5.71
C TYR A 111 25.06 -3.09 6.73
N ALA A 112 26.07 -3.96 6.68
CA ALA A 112 26.39 -4.85 7.78
C ALA A 112 27.18 -4.07 8.83
N THR A 113 26.61 -2.97 9.30
CA THR A 113 27.09 -2.36 10.54
C THR A 113 26.87 -3.37 11.64
N GLU A 114 27.90 -3.50 12.45
CA GLU A 114 28.11 -4.41 13.57
C GLU A 114 26.80 -4.82 14.24
N SER A 115 26.64 -6.13 14.40
CA SER A 115 25.72 -6.80 15.32
C SER A 115 25.00 -5.85 16.27
N ASP A 116 23.67 -5.88 16.21
CA ASP A 116 22.73 -5.35 17.22
C ASP A 116 22.90 -6.07 18.59
N ASP A 117 24.09 -6.61 18.85
CA ASP A 117 24.54 -7.23 20.10
C ASP A 117 25.12 -6.13 21.02
N GLU A 118 24.32 -5.11 21.31
CA GLU A 118 24.42 -4.44 22.62
C GLU A 118 23.02 -4.41 23.27
N VAL A 119 22.78 -5.51 23.99
CA VAL A 119 21.92 -5.70 25.17
C VAL A 119 20.39 -5.70 24.98
N ASP A 120 19.86 -6.87 24.68
CA ASP A 120 18.60 -7.37 25.27
C ASP A 120 18.64 -8.91 25.23
N GLU A 121 18.96 -9.55 26.37
CA GLU A 121 19.10 -11.03 26.53
C GLU A 121 17.77 -11.81 26.36
N GLU A 122 16.80 -11.28 25.61
CA GLU A 122 15.58 -12.02 25.27
C GLU A 122 15.59 -12.46 23.79
N PRO A 123 15.60 -13.78 23.51
CA PRO A 123 15.45 -14.25 22.14
C PRO A 123 14.06 -13.87 21.59
N ARG A 124 13.98 -12.82 20.77
CA ARG A 124 12.76 -12.32 20.09
C ARG A 124 12.27 -13.23 18.96
N THR A 125 12.47 -14.54 19.06
CA THR A 125 11.95 -15.47 18.04
C THR A 125 10.44 -15.64 18.23
N ALA A 126 9.69 -15.76 17.13
CA ALA A 126 8.26 -16.05 17.18
C ALA A 126 7.97 -17.34 17.97
N ALA A 127 8.88 -18.32 17.91
CA ALA A 127 8.82 -19.55 18.69
C ALA A 127 8.98 -19.31 20.19
N ALA A 128 9.95 -18.49 20.62
CA ALA A 128 10.13 -18.12 22.02
C ALA A 128 8.92 -17.34 22.56
N LYS A 129 8.37 -16.41 21.76
CA LYS A 129 7.15 -15.68 22.10
C LYS A 129 5.94 -16.60 22.26
N LEU A 130 5.76 -17.58 21.36
CA LEU A 130 4.70 -18.59 21.45
C LEU A 130 4.89 -19.51 22.66
N SER A 131 6.12 -19.88 22.98
CA SER A 131 6.44 -20.69 24.15
C SER A 131 6.11 -19.96 25.46
N ARG A 132 6.47 -18.67 25.56
CA ARG A 132 6.10 -17.80 26.70
C ARG A 132 4.59 -17.67 26.86
N MET A 133 3.88 -17.40 25.76
CA MET A 133 2.42 -17.31 25.79
C MET A 133 1.74 -18.64 26.15
N ARG A 134 2.40 -19.78 25.92
CA ARG A 134 1.92 -21.10 26.34
C ARG A 134 2.23 -21.37 27.81
N SER A 135 3.40 -21.01 28.31
CA SER A 135 3.75 -21.17 29.73
C SER A 135 2.92 -20.25 30.64
N ASP A 136 2.67 -19.01 30.22
CA ASP A 136 1.88 -18.04 31.02
C ASP A 136 0.40 -18.43 31.13
N ARG A 137 -0.11 -19.28 30.23
CA ARG A 137 -1.50 -19.76 30.24
C ARG A 137 -1.73 -21.02 31.08
N VAL A 138 -0.69 -21.58 31.70
CA VAL A 138 -0.79 -22.86 32.46
C VAL A 138 -0.96 -22.66 33.97
N ALA A 139 -0.89 -21.43 34.49
CA ALA A 139 -1.13 -21.14 35.91
C ALA A 139 -2.60 -20.78 36.22
N THR A 140 -3.55 -21.58 35.77
CA THR A 140 -4.91 -21.59 36.35
C THR A 140 -5.12 -22.93 37.04
N ASP A 141 -4.98 -22.84 38.35
CA ASP A 141 -5.38 -23.77 39.40
C ASP A 141 -6.54 -24.69 39.00
N GLY A 142 -6.22 -25.96 38.74
CA GLY A 142 -7.18 -27.04 38.67
C GLY A 142 -7.08 -27.84 39.96
N GLY A 143 -8.03 -27.64 40.86
CA GLY A 143 -8.11 -28.39 42.11
C GLY A 143 -9.34 -28.08 42.96
N GLU A 144 -10.52 -28.56 42.56
CA GLU A 144 -11.58 -28.84 43.55
C GLU A 144 -11.48 -30.32 43.95
N PRO A 145 -11.18 -30.65 45.22
CA PRO A 145 -11.37 -32.01 45.70
C PRO A 145 -12.87 -32.28 45.86
N ALA A 146 -13.32 -33.39 45.31
CA ALA A 146 -14.62 -33.95 45.61
C ALA A 146 -14.60 -34.51 47.04
N ASP A 147 -15.45 -33.98 47.91
CA ASP A 147 -15.78 -34.60 49.19
C ASP A 147 -17.22 -35.13 49.16
N GLU A 148 -17.38 -36.30 49.76
CA GLU A 148 -18.58 -37.16 49.90
C GLU A 148 -19.79 -36.50 50.57
#